data_AF-A0A6S6QNE8-F1
#
_entry.id   AF-A0A6S6QNE8-F1
#
_cell.length_a   1.000
_cell.length_b   1.000
_cell.length_c   1.000
_cell.angle_alpha   90.00
_cell.angle_beta   90.00
_cell.angle_gamma   90.00
#
_symmetry.space_group_name_H-M   'P 1'
#
loop_
_entity.id
_entity.type
_entity.pdbx_description
1 polymer ?
#
loop_
_entity_poly.entity_id
_entity_poly.type
_entity_poly.pdbx_seq_one_letter_code
_entity_poly.pdbx_strand_id
1 'polypeptide(L)'
;MIAHALAVIGNKRLGKELNSERAALIALYHDSTEIITGDMPTPVKYYNSEMQGAFKEIEKLAANRLLNMLPEDIKEEYYPLYFPKEGEAYLWKLVKAADKLSALVKCIQEEKMGNMEFASAKETIEESLLDMELKEVEIFMGEFLPSYYKTLDELK
;
A
#
# COMPACT_ATOMS: atom_id res chain seq x y z
N MET A 1 -2.37 3.93 -8.04
CA MET A 1 -3.68 3.56 -8.66
C MET A 1 -4.64 2.94 -7.65
N ILE A 2 -4.29 1.83 -6.98
CA ILE A 2 -5.21 1.09 -6.09
C ILE A 2 -5.68 1.96 -4.91
N ALA A 3 -4.80 2.74 -4.27
CA ALA A 3 -5.19 3.63 -3.16
C ALA A 3 -6.27 4.65 -3.57
N HIS A 4 -6.12 5.24 -4.76
CA HIS A 4 -7.14 6.11 -5.34
C HIS A 4 -8.46 5.37 -5.54
N ALA A 5 -8.43 4.15 -6.12
CA ALA A 5 -9.62 3.34 -6.33
C ALA A 5 -10.34 3.00 -5.01
N LEU A 6 -9.59 2.64 -3.95
CA LEU A 6 -10.17 2.41 -2.62
C LEU A 6 -10.84 3.66 -2.07
N ALA A 7 -10.20 4.84 -2.16
CA ALA A 7 -10.81 6.09 -1.73
C ALA A 7 -12.08 6.43 -2.53
N VAL A 8 -12.09 6.19 -3.84
CA VAL A 8 -13.27 6.35 -4.70
C VAL A 8 -14.39 5.38 -4.31
N ILE A 9 -14.09 4.12 -4.04
CA ILE A 9 -15.06 3.13 -3.53
C ILE A 9 -15.66 3.63 -2.20
N GLY A 10 -14.81 4.08 -1.27
CA GLY A 10 -15.23 4.64 0.01
C GLY A 10 -16.22 5.79 -0.16
N ASN A 11 -15.95 6.72 -1.07
CA ASN A 11 -16.82 7.85 -1.33
C ASN A 11 -18.12 7.45 -2.04
N LYS A 12 -18.02 6.66 -3.11
CA LYS A 12 -19.16 6.36 -3.98
C LYS A 12 -20.12 5.34 -3.40
N ARG A 13 -19.64 4.42 -2.57
CA ARG A 13 -20.41 3.26 -2.12
C ARG A 13 -20.57 3.16 -0.61
N LEU A 14 -19.70 3.81 0.16
CA LEU A 14 -19.70 3.73 1.62
C LEU A 14 -20.01 5.07 2.30
N GLY A 15 -20.34 6.12 1.52
CA GLY A 15 -20.72 7.43 2.04
C GLY A 15 -19.60 8.16 2.78
N LYS A 16 -18.33 7.86 2.46
CA LYS A 16 -17.18 8.54 3.05
C LYS A 16 -16.87 9.85 2.33
N GLU A 17 -16.08 10.69 2.98
CA GLU A 17 -15.58 11.96 2.44
C GLU A 17 -14.04 11.94 2.44
N LEU A 18 -13.47 11.16 1.53
CA LEU A 18 -12.02 10.96 1.39
C LEU A 18 -11.48 11.75 0.21
N ASN A 19 -10.31 12.37 0.38
CA ASN A 19 -9.58 12.96 -0.75
C ASN A 19 -8.82 11.85 -1.51
N SER A 20 -9.34 11.43 -2.67
CA SER A 20 -8.75 10.36 -3.46
C SER A 20 -7.44 10.77 -4.15
N GLU A 21 -7.29 12.04 -4.53
CA GLU A 21 -6.05 12.58 -5.10
C GLU A 21 -4.94 12.55 -4.06
N ARG A 22 -5.25 12.93 -2.82
CA ARG A 22 -4.34 12.82 -1.68
C ARG A 22 -3.93 11.38 -1.40
N ALA A 23 -4.88 10.43 -1.46
CA ALA A 23 -4.56 8.99 -1.35
C ALA A 23 -3.59 8.53 -2.45
N ALA A 24 -3.81 9.00 -3.69
CA ALA A 24 -2.94 8.70 -4.82
C ALA A 24 -1.53 9.27 -4.62
N LEU A 25 -1.43 10.51 -4.11
CA LEU A 25 -0.17 11.19 -3.88
C LEU A 25 0.63 10.54 -2.76
N ILE A 26 0.00 10.18 -1.63
CA ILE A 26 0.68 9.44 -0.56
C ILE A 26 1.19 8.09 -1.10
N ALA A 27 0.35 7.36 -1.85
CA ALA A 27 0.74 6.09 -2.45
C ALA A 27 1.89 6.23 -3.48
N LEU A 28 2.03 7.39 -4.14
CA LEU A 28 3.14 7.62 -5.06
C LEU A 28 4.50 7.65 -4.34
N TYR A 29 4.52 8.14 -3.09
CA TYR A 29 5.74 8.33 -2.31
C TYR A 29 5.98 7.25 -1.24
N HIS A 30 5.06 6.30 -1.06
CA HIS A 30 5.08 5.39 0.09
C HIS A 30 6.37 4.56 0.24
N ASP A 31 7.00 4.16 -0.88
CA ASP A 31 8.26 3.40 -0.89
C ASP A 31 9.49 4.28 -1.18
N SER A 32 9.35 5.60 -1.22
CA SER A 32 10.48 6.49 -1.59
C SER A 32 11.66 6.41 -0.61
N THR A 33 11.41 6.02 0.63
CA THR A 33 12.43 5.74 1.65
C THR A 33 13.33 4.55 1.32
N GLU A 34 12.86 3.63 0.46
CA GLU A 34 13.63 2.45 0.01
C GLU A 34 14.84 2.83 -0.86
N ILE A 35 14.92 4.08 -1.34
CA ILE A 35 16.15 4.65 -1.93
C ILE A 35 17.32 4.59 -0.94
N ILE A 36 17.04 4.72 0.35
CA ILE A 36 18.04 4.72 1.43
C ILE A 36 18.06 3.38 2.15
N THR A 37 16.88 2.81 2.47
CA THR A 37 16.77 1.59 3.27
C THR A 37 17.02 0.33 2.46
N GLY A 38 16.87 0.40 1.14
CA GLY A 38 16.74 -0.76 0.26
C GLY A 38 15.38 -1.45 0.45
N ASP A 39 14.94 -2.21 -0.55
CA ASP A 39 13.76 -3.06 -0.38
C ASP A 39 14.09 -4.16 0.63
N MET A 40 13.27 -4.24 1.67
CA MET A 40 13.40 -5.22 2.74
C MET A 40 12.23 -6.21 2.64
N PRO A 41 12.50 -7.52 2.46
CA PRO A 41 11.45 -8.51 2.31
C PRO A 41 10.47 -8.51 3.48
N THR A 42 9.18 -8.67 3.20
CA THR A 42 8.10 -8.69 4.21
C THR A 42 8.38 -9.66 5.37
N PRO A 43 8.84 -10.91 5.15
CA PRO A 43 9.13 -11.82 6.26
C PRO A 43 10.20 -11.30 7.23
N VAL A 44 11.15 -10.51 6.72
CA VAL A 44 12.20 -9.87 7.54
C VAL A 44 11.62 -8.68 8.30
N LYS A 45 10.83 -7.83 7.63
CA LYS A 45 10.15 -6.66 8.25
C LYS A 45 9.27 -7.08 9.45
N TYR A 46 8.65 -8.26 9.40
CA TYR A 46 7.64 -8.70 10.39
C TYR A 46 8.07 -9.85 11.32
N TYR A 47 9.35 -10.26 11.31
CA TYR A 47 9.84 -11.43 12.06
C TYR A 47 9.48 -11.41 13.56
N ASN A 48 9.63 -10.27 14.24
CA ASN A 48 9.16 -10.06 15.60
C ASN A 48 8.87 -8.57 15.88
N SER A 49 8.27 -8.27 17.03
CA SER A 49 7.88 -6.90 17.40
C SER A 49 9.07 -5.93 17.56
N GLU A 50 10.22 -6.43 18.01
CA GLU A 50 11.45 -5.65 18.15
C GLU A 50 11.97 -5.21 16.79
N MET A 51 12.06 -6.15 15.84
CA MET A 51 12.45 -5.88 14.45
C MET A 51 11.46 -4.92 13.79
N GLN A 52 10.15 -5.12 13.96
CA GLN A 52 9.14 -4.19 13.43
C GLN A 52 9.33 -2.76 13.96
N GLY A 53 9.67 -2.62 15.24
CA GLY A 53 9.98 -1.32 15.85
C GLY A 53 11.24 -0.71 15.24
N ALA A 54 12.32 -1.49 15.14
CA ALA A 54 13.57 -1.05 14.54
C ALA A 54 13.40 -0.61 13.08
N PHE A 55 12.64 -1.36 12.28
CA PHE A 55 12.35 -0.99 10.89
C PHE A 55 11.56 0.31 10.79
N LYS A 56 10.55 0.53 11.63
CA LYS A 56 9.82 1.80 11.66
C LYS A 56 10.72 2.99 11.97
N GLU A 57 11.68 2.83 12.87
CA GLU A 57 12.64 3.89 13.18
C GLU A 57 13.62 4.11 12.00
N ILE A 58 14.08 3.04 11.34
CA ILE A 58 14.93 3.15 10.14
C ILE A 58 14.19 3.89 9.01
N GLU A 59 12.95 3.51 8.73
CA GLU A 59 12.09 4.18 7.74
C GLU A 59 11.87 5.65 8.07
N LYS A 60 11.62 5.97 9.35
CA LYS A 60 11.49 7.35 9.82
C LYS A 60 12.79 8.14 9.65
N LEU A 61 13.95 7.56 9.92
CA LEU A 61 15.24 8.21 9.72
C LEU A 61 15.52 8.43 8.22
N ALA A 62 15.18 7.46 7.37
CA ALA A 62 15.27 7.60 5.92
C ALA A 62 14.37 8.72 5.39
N ALA A 63 13.11 8.77 5.81
CA ALA A 63 12.18 9.84 5.46
C ALA A 63 12.71 11.23 5.86
N ASN A 64 13.18 11.38 7.10
CA ASN A 64 13.78 12.63 7.56
C ASN A 64 15.04 13.00 6.76
N ARG A 65 15.85 12.01 6.37
CA ARG A 65 17.03 12.23 5.54
C ARG A 65 16.66 12.73 4.14
N LEU A 66 15.66 12.14 3.49
CA LEU A 66 15.13 12.62 2.21
C LEU A 66 14.59 14.04 2.32
N LEU A 67 13.78 14.32 3.35
CA LEU A 67 13.23 15.65 3.60
C LEU A 67 14.34 16.70 3.81
N ASN A 68 15.40 16.36 4.54
CA ASN A 68 16.53 17.26 4.78
C ASN A 68 17.43 17.51 3.57
N MET A 69 17.21 16.80 2.45
CA MET A 69 17.87 17.11 1.18
C MET A 69 17.14 18.22 0.39
N LEU A 70 15.91 18.57 0.79
CA LEU A 70 15.12 19.62 0.15
C LEU A 70 15.41 20.99 0.78
N PRO A 71 15.35 22.09 -0.02
CA PRO A 71 15.21 23.44 0.52
C PRO A 71 14.03 23.55 1.49
N GLU A 72 14.14 24.40 2.52
CA GLU A 72 13.17 24.44 3.62
C GLU A 72 11.75 24.81 3.14
N ASP A 73 11.63 25.75 2.20
CA ASP A 73 10.38 26.16 1.57
C ASP A 73 9.70 25.03 0.78
N ILE A 74 10.48 24.09 0.25
CA ILE A 74 9.98 22.92 -0.48
C ILE A 74 9.69 21.77 0.47
N LYS A 75 10.50 21.58 1.52
CA LYS A 75 10.37 20.49 2.50
C LYS A 75 8.97 20.44 3.12
N GLU A 76 8.37 21.60 3.39
CA GLU A 76 7.03 21.71 3.97
C GLU A 76 5.95 21.01 3.13
N GLU A 77 6.08 21.02 1.80
CA GLU A 77 5.13 20.36 0.87
C GLU A 77 5.28 18.83 0.88
N TYR A 78 6.48 18.32 1.16
CA TYR A 78 6.78 16.89 1.14
C TYR A 78 6.62 16.23 2.50
N TYR A 79 6.80 16.95 3.60
CA TYR A 79 6.67 16.42 4.96
C TYR A 79 5.38 15.60 5.16
N PRO A 80 4.20 16.08 4.70
CA PRO A 80 2.94 15.35 4.85
C PRO A 80 2.84 14.07 4.00
N LEU A 81 3.79 13.81 3.10
CA LEU A 81 3.84 12.58 2.29
C LEU A 81 4.49 11.43 3.05
N TYR A 82 5.31 11.75 4.05
CA TYR A 82 6.01 10.77 4.90
C TYR A 82 5.37 10.63 6.29
N PHE A 83 4.67 11.67 6.74
CA PHE A 83 4.04 11.69 8.06
C PHE A 83 2.56 12.08 7.94
N PRO A 84 1.63 11.28 8.50
CA PRO A 84 0.20 11.58 8.44
C PRO A 84 -0.14 12.94 9.06
N LYS A 85 -0.95 13.74 8.36
CA LYS A 85 -1.62 14.89 8.97
C LYS A 85 -2.77 14.43 9.87
N GLU A 86 -3.18 15.31 10.77
CA GLU A 86 -4.40 15.12 11.54
C GLU A 86 -5.60 14.87 10.60
N GLY A 87 -6.43 13.87 10.94
CA GLY A 87 -7.56 13.47 10.11
C GLY A 87 -7.23 12.55 8.92
N GLU A 88 -5.96 12.32 8.58
CA GLU A 88 -5.59 11.47 7.43
C GLU A 88 -5.40 9.99 7.77
N ALA A 89 -5.53 9.58 9.04
CA ALA A 89 -5.25 8.21 9.49
C ALA A 89 -5.97 7.14 8.65
N TYR A 90 -7.22 7.40 8.25
CA TYR A 90 -7.97 6.47 7.40
C TYR A 90 -7.39 6.37 5.98
N LEU A 91 -6.97 7.49 5.38
CA LEU A 91 -6.30 7.50 4.07
C LEU A 91 -5.02 6.68 4.10
N TRP A 92 -4.21 6.83 5.14
CA TRP A 92 -2.99 6.03 5.32
C TRP A 92 -3.29 4.54 5.50
N LYS A 93 -4.39 4.19 6.19
CA LYS A 93 -4.86 2.81 6.27
C LYS A 93 -5.25 2.25 4.89
N LEU A 94 -5.90 3.06 4.05
CA LEU A 94 -6.20 2.67 2.65
C LEU A 94 -4.95 2.53 1.78
N VAL A 95 -3.95 3.41 1.94
CA VAL A 95 -2.67 3.28 1.21
C VAL A 95 -1.96 1.99 1.58
N LYS A 96 -1.91 1.64 2.87
CA LYS A 96 -1.37 0.35 3.33
C LYS A 96 -2.12 -0.85 2.78
N ALA A 97 -3.45 -0.76 2.67
CA ALA A 97 -4.26 -1.80 2.03
C ALA A 97 -3.97 -1.90 0.53
N ALA A 98 -3.77 -0.76 -0.14
CA ALA A 98 -3.45 -0.70 -1.55
C ALA A 98 -2.09 -1.32 -1.89
N ASP A 99 -1.08 -1.10 -1.05
CA ASP A 99 0.22 -1.77 -1.14
C ASP A 99 0.06 -3.30 -1.09
N LYS A 100 -0.64 -3.80 -0.05
CA LYS A 100 -0.95 -5.23 0.08
C LYS A 100 -1.73 -5.80 -1.11
N LEU A 101 -2.73 -5.07 -1.62
CA LEU A 101 -3.47 -5.48 -2.82
C LEU A 101 -2.58 -5.53 -4.07
N SER A 102 -1.62 -4.61 -4.20
CA SER A 102 -0.64 -4.62 -5.28
C SER A 102 0.26 -5.86 -5.19
N ALA A 103 0.73 -6.19 -3.98
CA ALA A 103 1.48 -7.41 -3.72
C ALA A 103 0.67 -8.68 -4.01
N LEU A 104 -0.62 -8.70 -3.67
CA LEU A 104 -1.52 -9.79 -4.00
C LEU A 104 -1.68 -9.98 -5.51
N VAL A 105 -1.89 -8.90 -6.25
CA VAL A 105 -1.96 -8.92 -7.71
C VAL A 105 -0.67 -9.50 -8.31
N LYS A 106 0.50 -9.11 -7.78
CA LYS A 106 1.79 -9.67 -8.20
C LYS A 106 1.84 -11.18 -7.97
N CYS A 107 1.42 -11.68 -6.80
CA CYS A 107 1.38 -13.11 -6.51
C CYS A 107 0.48 -13.87 -7.50
N ILE A 108 -0.70 -13.34 -7.81
CA ILE A 108 -1.63 -13.94 -8.79
C ILE A 108 -0.98 -14.02 -10.18
N GLN A 109 -0.26 -12.96 -10.59
CA GLN A 109 0.42 -12.93 -11.89
C GLN A 109 1.56 -13.95 -11.95
N GLU A 110 2.35 -14.09 -10.88
CA GLU A 110 3.43 -15.09 -10.78
C GLU A 110 2.89 -16.52 -10.84
N GLU A 111 1.82 -16.84 -10.10
CA GLU A 111 1.16 -18.16 -10.19
C GLU A 111 0.68 -18.46 -11.61
N LYS A 112 0.07 -17.48 -12.30
CA LYS A 112 -0.37 -17.64 -13.69
C LYS A 112 0.79 -17.88 -14.67
N MET A 113 1.98 -17.39 -14.34
CA MET A 113 3.21 -17.67 -15.09
C MET A 113 3.85 -19.01 -14.71
N GLY A 114 3.22 -19.78 -13.81
CA GLY A 114 3.69 -21.08 -13.34
C GLY A 114 4.65 -21.01 -12.16
N ASN A 115 4.84 -19.83 -11.56
CA ASN A 115 5.71 -19.65 -10.41
C ASN A 115 4.94 -19.86 -9.09
N MET A 116 5.00 -21.09 -8.57
CA MET A 116 4.30 -21.48 -7.34
C MET A 116 5.00 -21.04 -6.05
N GLU A 117 6.18 -20.42 -6.11
CA GLU A 117 6.86 -19.89 -4.90
C GLU A 117 6.02 -18.80 -4.22
N PHE A 118 5.12 -18.15 -4.95
CA PHE A 118 4.26 -17.08 -4.46
C PHE A 118 2.96 -17.57 -3.79
N ALA A 119 2.65 -18.86 -3.81
CA ALA A 119 1.38 -19.38 -3.30
C ALA A 119 1.18 -19.11 -1.79
N SER A 120 2.19 -19.38 -0.98
CA SER A 120 2.12 -19.12 0.47
C SER A 120 2.05 -17.62 0.78
N ALA A 121 2.75 -16.78 -0.01
CA ALA A 121 2.68 -15.33 0.14
C ALA A 121 1.29 -14.79 -0.21
N LYS A 122 0.67 -15.30 -1.28
CA LYS A 122 -0.69 -14.98 -1.69
C LYS A 122 -1.69 -15.22 -0.56
N GLU A 123 -1.73 -16.44 -0.02
CA GLU A 123 -2.62 -16.82 1.09
C GLU A 123 -2.44 -15.88 2.30
N THR A 124 -1.18 -15.66 2.71
CA THR A 124 -0.85 -14.77 3.84
C THR A 124 -1.31 -13.33 3.60
N ILE A 125 -1.16 -12.82 2.38
CA ILE A 125 -1.55 -11.45 2.03
C ILE A 125 -3.08 -11.33 1.96
N GLU A 126 -3.78 -12.32 1.41
CA GLU A 126 -5.25 -12.37 1.39
C GLU A 126 -5.82 -12.35 2.81
N GLU A 127 -5.33 -13.20 3.71
CA GLU A 127 -5.72 -13.18 5.13
C GLU A 127 -5.45 -11.83 5.76
N SER A 128 -4.24 -11.29 5.57
CA SER A 128 -3.86 -9.98 6.11
C SER A 128 -4.75 -8.84 5.58
N LEU A 129 -5.31 -8.95 4.38
CA LEU A 129 -6.23 -7.96 3.81
C LEU A 129 -7.63 -8.06 4.43
N LEU A 130 -8.11 -9.29 4.66
CA LEU A 130 -9.38 -9.53 5.35
C LEU A 130 -9.35 -9.03 6.79
N ASP A 131 -8.24 -9.27 7.51
CA ASP A 131 -8.01 -8.80 8.88
C ASP A 131 -7.96 -7.27 9.02
N MET A 132 -7.82 -6.52 7.91
CA MET A 132 -7.88 -5.06 7.97
C MET A 132 -9.30 -4.53 8.25
N GLU A 133 -10.33 -5.35 8.06
CA GLU A 133 -11.75 -5.01 8.24
C GLU A 133 -12.14 -3.73 7.48
N LEU A 134 -11.72 -3.66 6.20
CA LEU A 134 -11.99 -2.54 5.31
C LEU A 134 -12.98 -2.95 4.22
N LYS A 135 -14.19 -2.38 4.26
CA LYS A 135 -15.22 -2.63 3.24
C LYS A 135 -14.77 -2.24 1.83
N GLU A 136 -13.91 -1.23 1.69
CA GLU A 136 -13.32 -0.86 0.40
C GLU A 136 -12.48 -1.98 -0.19
N VAL A 137 -11.74 -2.70 0.67
CA VAL A 137 -10.89 -3.84 0.28
C VAL A 137 -11.76 -5.02 -0.10
N GLU A 138 -12.79 -5.33 0.69
CA GLU A 138 -13.76 -6.40 0.35
C GLU A 138 -14.40 -6.16 -1.02
N ILE A 139 -14.86 -4.93 -1.29
CA ILE A 139 -15.42 -4.55 -2.60
C ILE A 139 -14.38 -4.68 -3.71
N PHE A 140 -13.14 -4.21 -3.47
CA PHE A 140 -12.07 -4.33 -4.46
C PHE A 140 -11.76 -5.80 -4.78
N MET A 141 -11.65 -6.65 -3.76
CA MET A 141 -11.40 -8.08 -3.89
C MET A 141 -12.57 -8.82 -4.57
N GLY A 142 -13.81 -8.43 -4.30
CA GLY A 142 -14.98 -9.05 -4.91
C GLY A 142 -15.20 -8.66 -6.37
N GLU A 143 -14.91 -7.41 -6.75
CA GLU A 143 -15.31 -6.86 -8.06
C GLU A 143 -14.14 -6.62 -9.02
N PHE A 144 -12.97 -6.24 -8.51
CA PHE A 144 -11.84 -5.83 -9.34
C PHE A 144 -10.77 -6.92 -9.42
N LEU A 145 -10.46 -7.57 -8.29
CA LEU A 145 -9.44 -8.63 -8.21
C LEU A 145 -9.68 -9.82 -9.18
N PRO A 146 -10.92 -10.29 -9.44
CA PRO A 146 -11.17 -11.38 -10.38
C PRO A 146 -10.65 -11.11 -11.80
N SER A 147 -10.55 -9.84 -12.19
CA SER A 147 -10.03 -9.46 -13.50
C SER A 147 -8.53 -9.74 -13.65
N TYR A 148 -7.77 -9.79 -12.55
CA TYR A 148 -6.33 -10.10 -12.60
C TYR A 148 -6.06 -11.59 -12.85
N TYR A 149 -7.05 -12.45 -12.59
CA TYR A 149 -7.00 -13.87 -12.97
C TYR A 149 -7.19 -14.10 -14.47
N LYS A 150 -7.75 -13.12 -15.19
CA LYS A 150 -8.05 -13.22 -16.62
C LYS A 150 -6.84 -12.90 -17.50
N THR A 151 -6.83 -13.46 -18.69
CA THR A 151 -5.97 -13.06 -19.82
C THR A 151 -6.55 -11.81 -20.49
N LEU A 152 -5.78 -11.16 -21.36
CA LEU A 152 -6.26 -9.99 -22.10
C LEU A 152 -7.49 -10.31 -22.96
N ASP A 153 -7.54 -11.50 -23.58
CA ASP A 153 -8.67 -11.93 -24.42
C ASP A 153 -9.96 -12.21 -23.62
N GLU A 154 -9.82 -12.48 -22.32
CA GLU A 154 -10.91 -12.69 -21.38
C GLU A 154 -11.44 -11.38 -20.76
N LEU A 155 -10.72 -10.26 -20.94
CA LEU A 155 -11.17 -8.91 -20.60
C LEU A 155 -12.07 -8.38 -21.73
N LYS A 156 -13.33 -8.81 -21.72
CA LYS A 156 -14.39 -8.33 -22.64
C LYS A 156 -15.27 -7.29 -21.97
#